data_AF-A0A975C0R3-F1
#
_entry.id   AF-A0A975C0R3-F1
#
_cell.length_a   1.000
_cell.length_b   1.000
_cell.length_c   1.000
_cell.angle_alpha   90.00
_cell.angle_beta   90.00
_cell.angle_gamma   90.00
#
_symmetry.space_group_name_H-M   'P 1'
#
loop_
_entity.id
_entity.type
_entity.pdbx_description
1 polymer ?
#
loop_
_entity_poly.entity_id
_entity_poly.type
_entity_poly.pdbx_seq_one_letter_code
_entity_poly.pdbx_strand_id
1 'polypeptide(L)'
;MSFREKHLWVSIVSSVAVWGWYFWFVARHLAAGWRTDDHFTATLSLAFLGCLILVVLIEAVLTFIATAITPKVERKMKDEREIHAALKASHIALMALIGLIFCVSAAAWLAGVVDDNMVGGRAVFSVNGNLMVVLANVLLACLVLTELVRAGVTLMLLRGLR
;
A
#
# COMPACT_ATOMS: atom_id res chain seq x y z
N MET A 1 17.28 3.50 20.19
CA MET A 1 15.95 3.40 19.54
C MET A 1 14.94 2.92 20.56
N SER A 2 13.83 3.66 20.73
CA SER A 2 12.71 3.24 21.59
C SER A 2 12.03 1.99 21.02
N PHE A 3 11.33 1.24 21.87
CA PHE A 3 10.59 0.03 21.49
C PHE A 3 9.61 0.29 20.33
N ARG A 4 8.92 1.43 20.36
CA ARG A 4 7.99 1.88 19.31
C ARG A 4 8.68 2.13 17.97
N GLU A 5 9.88 2.71 17.98
CA GLU A 5 10.67 2.93 16.76
C GLU A 5 11.07 1.61 16.11
N LYS A 6 11.52 0.62 16.90
CA LYS A 6 11.84 -0.72 16.40
C LYS A 6 10.61 -1.42 15.81
N HIS A 7 9.48 -1.36 16.51
CA HIS A 7 8.23 -1.94 16.04
C HIS A 7 7.75 -1.32 14.71
N LEU A 8 7.84 0.02 14.57
CA LEU A 8 7.48 0.69 13.32
C LEU A 8 8.41 0.29 12.17
N TRP A 9 9.71 0.16 12.43
CA TRP A 9 10.67 -0.35 11.44
C TRP A 9 10.33 -1.76 10.97
N VAL A 10 9.97 -2.66 11.90
CA VAL A 10 9.58 -4.02 11.53
C VAL A 10 8.32 -4.01 10.67
N SER A 11 7.31 -3.19 11.02
CA SER A 11 6.10 -3.02 10.22
C SER A 11 6.40 -2.49 8.80
N ILE A 12 7.28 -1.49 8.66
CA ILE A 12 7.70 -0.99 7.34
C ILE A 12 8.39 -2.08 6.54
N VAL A 13 9.36 -2.77 7.15
CA VAL A 13 10.13 -3.82 6.46
C VAL A 13 9.22 -4.97 6.04
N SER A 14 8.28 -5.41 6.90
CA SER A 14 7.33 -6.46 6.54
C SER A 14 6.41 -6.03 5.40
N SER A 15 5.89 -4.79 5.46
CA SER A 15 5.01 -4.26 4.42
C SER A 15 5.74 -4.14 3.08
N VAL A 16 6.97 -3.61 3.08
CA VAL A 16 7.80 -3.52 1.87
C VAL A 16 8.13 -4.91 1.33
N ALA A 17 8.44 -5.89 2.19
CA ALA A 17 8.77 -7.24 1.75
C ALA A 17 7.57 -7.94 1.10
N VAL A 18 6.41 -7.94 1.76
CA VAL A 18 5.21 -8.63 1.27
C VAL A 18 4.65 -7.94 0.03
N TRP A 19 4.45 -6.62 0.09
CA TRP A 19 3.91 -5.89 -1.05
C TRP A 19 4.91 -5.74 -2.19
N GLY A 20 6.20 -5.61 -1.89
CA GLY A 20 7.25 -5.59 -2.91
C GLY A 20 7.31 -6.89 -3.69
N TRP A 21 7.24 -8.03 -3.01
CA TRP A 21 7.13 -9.34 -3.68
C TRP A 21 5.86 -9.44 -4.53
N TYR A 22 4.72 -9.03 -3.97
CA TYR A 22 3.44 -9.06 -4.68
C TYR A 22 3.45 -8.20 -5.95
N PHE A 23 3.91 -6.94 -5.87
CA PHE A 23 3.96 -6.06 -7.04
C PHE A 23 5.00 -6.51 -8.06
N TRP A 24 6.11 -7.11 -7.64
CA TRP A 24 7.05 -7.74 -8.56
C TRP A 24 6.42 -8.93 -9.29
N PHE A 25 5.67 -9.77 -8.57
CA PHE A 25 4.90 -10.87 -9.16
C PHE A 25 3.87 -10.36 -10.17
N VAL A 26 3.09 -9.33 -9.82
CA VAL A 26 2.12 -8.67 -10.70
C VAL A 26 2.81 -8.11 -11.95
N ALA A 27 3.92 -7.39 -11.79
CA ALA A 27 4.67 -6.80 -12.90
C ALA A 27 5.22 -7.86 -13.88
N ARG A 28 5.69 -9.00 -13.36
CA ARG A 28 6.13 -10.12 -14.21
C ARG A 28 4.99 -10.74 -15.01
N HIS A 29 3.81 -10.89 -14.42
CA HIS A 29 2.63 -11.42 -15.13
C HIS A 29 2.08 -10.41 -16.14
N LEU A 30 2.13 -9.12 -15.83
CA LEU A 30 1.80 -8.05 -16.79
C LEU A 30 2.72 -8.08 -18.02
N ALA A 31 4.03 -8.22 -17.80
CA ALA A 31 5.02 -8.30 -18.87
C ALA A 31 4.92 -9.58 -19.71
N ALA A 32 4.43 -10.68 -19.12
CA ALA A 32 4.29 -11.98 -19.80
C ALA A 32 3.10 -12.07 -20.76
N GLY A 33 2.15 -11.13 -20.73
CA GLY A 33 1.02 -11.08 -21.67
C GLY A 33 -0.35 -11.17 -20.99
N TRP A 34 -0.73 -10.12 -20.26
CA TRP A 34 -1.99 -10.04 -19.51
C TRP A 34 -3.29 -10.04 -20.34
N ARG A 35 -3.21 -9.90 -21.67
CA ARG A 35 -4.40 -9.86 -22.55
C ARG A 35 -4.85 -11.24 -23.05
N THR A 36 -3.96 -12.23 -23.01
CA THR A 36 -4.14 -13.54 -23.67
C THR A 36 -4.30 -14.69 -22.69
N ASP A 37 -4.20 -14.44 -21.39
CA ASP A 37 -4.24 -15.47 -20.35
C ASP A 37 -5.59 -15.48 -19.63
N ASP A 38 -6.36 -16.55 -19.85
CA ASP A 38 -7.68 -16.78 -19.24
C ASP A 38 -7.59 -17.02 -17.72
N HIS A 39 -6.42 -17.39 -17.20
CA HIS A 39 -6.20 -17.65 -15.77
C HIS A 39 -5.53 -16.47 -15.03
N PHE A 40 -5.23 -15.37 -15.72
CA PHE A 40 -4.57 -14.19 -15.15
C PHE A 40 -5.27 -13.69 -13.87
N THR A 41 -6.60 -13.57 -13.93
CA THR A 41 -7.44 -13.06 -12.83
C THR A 41 -7.43 -13.99 -11.62
N ALA A 42 -7.48 -15.30 -11.85
CA ALA A 42 -7.47 -16.31 -10.79
C ALA A 42 -6.10 -16.38 -10.09
N THR A 43 -5.02 -16.36 -10.87
CA THR A 43 -3.66 -16.40 -10.32
C THR A 43 -3.34 -15.16 -9.50
N LEU A 44 -3.71 -13.97 -9.98
CA LEU A 44 -3.50 -12.72 -9.26
C LEU A 44 -4.36 -12.62 -8.00
N SER A 45 -5.63 -13.01 -8.07
CA SER A 45 -6.52 -12.96 -6.90
C SER A 45 -6.06 -13.92 -5.79
N LEU A 46 -5.56 -15.11 -6.14
CA LEU A 46 -4.98 -16.05 -5.17
C LEU A 46 -3.71 -15.48 -4.51
N ALA A 47 -2.81 -14.90 -5.31
CA ALA A 47 -1.59 -14.26 -4.81
C ALA A 47 -1.92 -13.06 -3.89
N PHE A 48 -2.92 -12.26 -4.27
CA PHE A 48 -3.42 -11.15 -3.47
C PHE A 48 -3.97 -11.62 -2.13
N LEU A 49 -4.83 -12.64 -2.14
CA LEU A 49 -5.42 -13.22 -0.93
C LEU A 49 -4.33 -13.77 0.00
N GLY A 50 -3.35 -14.48 -0.56
CA GLY A 50 -2.20 -15.01 0.19
C GLY A 50 -1.38 -13.90 0.85
N CYS A 51 -1.11 -12.80 0.13
CA CYS A 51 -0.41 -11.65 0.69
C CYS A 51 -1.21 -10.95 1.77
N LEU A 52 -2.53 -10.80 1.60
CA LEU A 52 -3.42 -10.21 2.59
C LEU A 52 -3.40 -11.02 3.88
N ILE A 53 -3.57 -12.34 3.79
CA ILE A 53 -3.47 -13.25 4.94
C ILE A 53 -2.11 -13.12 5.62
N LEU A 54 -1.03 -13.10 4.83
CA LEU A 54 0.33 -12.99 5.37
C LEU A 54 0.56 -11.67 6.11
N VAL A 55 0.13 -10.52 5.56
CA VAL A 55 0.22 -9.22 6.23
C VAL A 55 -0.55 -9.24 7.54
N VAL A 56 -1.80 -9.74 7.53
CA VAL A 56 -2.63 -9.82 8.74
C VAL A 56 -1.98 -10.71 9.79
N LEU A 57 -1.41 -11.86 9.41
CA LEU A 57 -0.70 -12.75 10.33
C LEU A 57 0.55 -12.06 10.92
N ILE A 58 1.33 -11.37 10.10
CA ILE A 58 2.51 -10.63 10.56
C ILE A 58 2.10 -9.53 11.53
N GLU A 59 1.08 -8.72 11.21
CA GLU A 59 0.59 -7.67 12.09
C GLU A 59 0.01 -8.22 13.39
N ALA A 60 -0.73 -9.32 13.33
CA ALA A 60 -1.28 -9.99 14.51
C ALA A 60 -0.16 -10.48 15.44
N VAL A 61 0.87 -11.13 14.88
CA VAL A 61 2.04 -11.59 15.64
C VAL A 61 2.80 -10.41 16.24
N LEU A 62 3.06 -9.35 15.46
CA LEU A 62 3.74 -8.15 15.94
C LEU A 62 2.96 -7.45 17.06
N THR A 63 1.64 -7.36 16.92
CA THR A 63 0.74 -6.76 17.92
C THR A 63 0.69 -7.61 19.19
N PHE A 64 0.67 -8.93 19.05
CA PHE A 64 0.70 -9.87 20.17
C PHE A 64 2.02 -9.75 20.95
N ILE A 65 3.16 -9.80 20.26
CA ILE A 65 4.49 -9.62 20.86
C ILE A 65 4.59 -8.26 21.55
N ALA A 66 4.14 -7.18 20.90
CA ALA A 66 4.15 -5.84 21.49
C ALA A 66 3.29 -5.77 22.76
N THR A 67 2.14 -6.43 22.76
CA THR A 67 1.23 -6.48 23.91
C THR A 67 1.79 -7.30 25.07
N ALA A 68 2.45 -8.43 24.77
CA ALA A 68 2.99 -9.33 25.79
C ALA A 68 4.19 -8.72 26.53
N ILE A 69 5.01 -7.91 25.85
CA ILE A 69 6.25 -7.36 26.40
C ILE A 69 6.03 -5.98 27.06
N THR A 70 5.02 -5.21 26.65
CA THR A 70 4.81 -3.84 27.15
C THR A 70 4.04 -3.83 28.48
N PRO A 71 4.62 -3.33 29.59
CA PRO A 71 3.93 -3.16 30.86
C PRO A 71 2.73 -2.20 30.72
N LYS A 72 1.64 -2.48 31.43
CA LYS A 72 0.39 -1.66 31.39
C LYS A 72 0.62 -0.18 31.75
N VAL A 73 1.66 0.14 32.54
CA VAL A 73 2.01 1.50 32.98
C VAL A 73 2.62 2.33 31.85
N GLU A 74 3.56 1.76 31.08
CA GLU A 74 4.11 2.42 29.87
C GLU A 74 3.06 2.58 28.77
N ARG A 75 2.08 1.66 28.71
CA ARG A 75 0.96 1.75 27.76
C ARG A 75 0.03 2.95 28.02
N LYS A 76 -0.02 3.44 29.26
CA LYS A 76 -0.92 4.51 29.71
C LYS A 76 -0.25 5.89 29.68
N MET A 77 1.08 5.96 29.85
CA MET A 77 1.87 7.16 29.56
C MET A 77 2.11 7.30 28.06
N LYS A 78 1.04 7.47 27.29
CA LYS A 78 1.15 7.88 25.90
C LYS A 78 1.45 9.38 25.90
N ASP A 79 2.72 9.74 25.72
CA ASP A 79 3.15 11.13 25.65
C ASP A 79 2.30 11.85 24.58
N GLU A 80 1.64 12.95 24.96
CA GLU A 80 0.77 13.72 24.07
C GLU A 80 1.51 14.09 22.77
N ARG A 81 2.83 14.31 22.87
CA ARG A 81 3.71 14.57 21.72
C ARG A 81 3.72 13.44 20.70
N GLU A 82 3.70 12.17 21.15
CA GLU A 82 3.68 11.01 20.27
C GLU A 82 2.32 10.84 19.56
N ILE A 83 1.23 11.24 20.22
CA ILE A 83 -0.11 11.27 19.62
C ILE A 83 -0.17 12.33 18.53
N HIS A 84 0.32 13.54 18.82
CA HIS A 84 0.39 14.61 17.83
C HIS A 84 1.26 14.24 16.62
N ALA A 85 2.38 13.55 16.82
CA ALA A 85 3.21 13.05 15.73
C ALA A 85 2.45 12.05 14.83
N ALA A 86 1.71 11.11 15.42
CA ALA A 86 0.92 10.14 14.67
C ALA A 86 -0.25 10.78 13.91
N LEU A 87 -0.95 11.76 14.52
CA LEU A 87 -2.02 12.52 13.86
C LEU A 87 -1.49 13.31 12.66
N LYS A 88 -0.37 14.01 12.82
CA LYS A 88 0.28 14.77 11.75
C LYS A 88 0.72 13.86 10.60
N ALA A 89 1.31 12.72 10.92
CA ALA A 89 1.70 11.73 9.92
C ALA A 89 0.49 11.17 9.16
N SER A 90 -0.62 10.89 9.85
CA SER A 90 -1.87 10.44 9.24
C SER A 90 -2.44 11.50 8.28
N HIS A 91 -2.44 12.77 8.68
CA HIS A 91 -2.88 13.86 7.81
C HIS A 91 -2.03 13.97 6.54
N ILE A 92 -0.70 13.88 6.67
CA ILE A 92 0.21 13.91 5.51
C ILE A 92 -0.03 12.71 4.59
N ALA A 93 -0.20 11.51 5.17
CA ALA A 93 -0.51 10.30 4.41
C ALA A 93 -1.84 10.41 3.66
N LEU A 94 -2.87 10.98 4.30
CA LEU A 94 -4.16 11.22 3.68
C LEU A 94 -4.04 12.19 2.50
N MET A 95 -3.29 13.29 2.65
CA MET A 95 -3.01 14.21 1.54
C MET A 95 -2.24 13.52 0.41
N ALA A 96 -1.28 12.66 0.73
CA ALA A 96 -0.56 11.86 -0.26
C ALA A 96 -1.48 10.89 -1.00
N LEU A 97 -2.42 10.23 -0.30
CA LEU A 97 -3.40 9.34 -0.92
C LEU A 97 -4.31 10.09 -1.88
N ILE A 98 -4.83 11.25 -1.47
CA ILE A 98 -5.66 12.10 -2.32
C ILE A 98 -4.89 12.48 -3.59
N GLY A 99 -3.63 12.92 -3.45
CA GLY A 99 -2.77 13.24 -4.58
C GLY A 99 -2.57 12.07 -5.53
N LEU A 100 -2.24 10.88 -5.00
CA LEU A 100 -2.06 9.67 -5.80
C LEU A 100 -3.34 9.26 -6.54
N ILE A 101 -4.49 9.27 -5.86
CA ILE A 101 -5.78 8.96 -6.47
C ILE A 101 -6.10 9.97 -7.58
N PHE A 102 -5.83 11.26 -7.36
CA PHE A 102 -6.04 12.29 -8.37
C PHE A 102 -5.14 12.07 -9.60
N CYS A 103 -3.86 11.75 -9.39
CA CYS A 103 -2.94 11.42 -10.48
C CYS A 103 -3.39 10.19 -11.27
N VAL A 104 -3.80 9.12 -10.60
CA VAL A 104 -4.31 7.90 -11.27
C VAL A 104 -5.60 8.20 -12.04
N SER A 105 -6.49 8.99 -11.46
CA SER A 105 -7.76 9.37 -12.10
C SER A 105 -7.54 10.24 -13.33
N ALA A 106 -6.64 11.22 -13.24
CA ALA A 106 -6.24 12.06 -14.36
C ALA A 106 -5.57 11.24 -15.48
N ALA A 107 -4.68 10.31 -15.12
CA ALA A 107 -4.04 9.41 -16.08
C ALA A 107 -5.07 8.51 -16.79
N ALA A 108 -6.03 7.95 -16.07
CA ALA A 108 -7.10 7.13 -16.65
C ALA A 108 -8.00 7.95 -17.59
N TRP A 109 -8.34 9.18 -17.20
CA TRP A 109 -9.12 10.08 -18.04
C TRP A 109 -8.38 10.44 -19.33
N LEU A 110 -7.10 10.82 -19.23
CA LEU A 110 -6.26 11.12 -20.39
C LEU A 110 -6.10 9.90 -21.31
N ALA A 111 -5.93 8.70 -20.75
CA ALA A 111 -5.86 7.48 -21.53
C ALA A 111 -7.14 7.24 -22.35
N GLY A 112 -8.32 7.50 -21.78
CA GLY A 112 -9.59 7.42 -22.49
C GLY A 112 -9.70 8.44 -23.63
N VAL A 113 -9.31 9.70 -23.39
CA VAL A 113 -9.30 10.75 -24.42
C VAL A 113 -8.38 10.39 -25.59
N VAL A 114 -7.21 9.80 -25.31
CA VAL A 114 -6.25 9.38 -26.34
C VAL A 114 -6.78 8.20 -27.16
N ASP A 115 -7.41 7.20 -26.53
CA ASP A 115 -7.97 6.02 -27.24
C ASP A 115 -9.04 6.44 -28.26
N ASP A 116 -9.93 7.35 -27.86
CA ASP A 116 -11.06 7.82 -28.66
C ASP A 116 -10.61 8.73 -29.82
N ASN A 117 -9.70 9.68 -29.55
CA ASN A 117 -9.33 10.71 -30.52
C ASN A 117 -8.10 10.37 -31.39
N MET A 118 -7.14 9.58 -30.90
CA MET A 118 -5.84 9.39 -31.55
C MET A 118 -5.58 7.97 -32.05
N VAL A 119 -6.16 6.96 -31.42
CA VAL A 119 -5.94 5.54 -31.79
C VAL A 119 -7.10 4.99 -32.64
N GLY A 120 -8.05 5.83 -33.01
CA GLY A 120 -9.13 5.52 -33.95
C GLY A 120 -10.08 4.44 -33.44
N GLY A 121 -10.36 4.40 -32.12
CA GLY A 121 -11.32 3.44 -31.57
C GLY A 121 -10.87 1.98 -31.60
N ARG A 122 -9.55 1.71 -31.70
CA ARG A 122 -8.97 0.35 -31.61
C ARG A 122 -9.17 -0.34 -30.26
N ALA A 123 -9.86 0.32 -29.32
CA ALA A 123 -10.21 -0.20 -28.01
C ALA A 123 -8.97 -0.69 -27.24
N VAL A 124 -7.85 0.05 -27.36
CA VAL A 124 -6.57 -0.30 -26.72
C VAL A 124 -6.74 -0.26 -25.20
N PHE A 125 -7.64 0.59 -24.70
CA PHE A 125 -8.04 0.62 -23.30
C PHE A 125 -9.47 0.09 -23.09
N SER A 126 -9.89 -0.91 -23.88
CA SER A 126 -11.17 -1.58 -23.66
C SER A 126 -11.29 -2.11 -22.23
N VAL A 127 -12.42 -1.82 -21.59
CA VAL A 127 -12.73 -2.28 -20.24
C VAL A 127 -13.03 -3.78 -20.30
N ASN A 128 -11.98 -4.58 -20.21
CA ASN A 128 -12.06 -6.02 -19.98
C ASN A 128 -11.82 -6.33 -18.48
N GLY A 129 -12.23 -7.51 -18.02
CA GLY A 129 -12.03 -7.97 -16.64
C GLY A 129 -10.56 -7.85 -16.20
N ASN A 130 -9.61 -8.14 -17.10
CA ASN A 130 -8.19 -8.03 -16.79
C ASN A 130 -7.76 -6.57 -16.53
N LEU A 131 -8.33 -5.58 -17.22
CA LEU A 131 -8.03 -4.17 -16.99
C LEU A 131 -8.56 -3.71 -15.62
N MET A 132 -9.74 -4.19 -15.21
CA MET A 132 -10.28 -3.91 -13.88
C MET A 132 -9.37 -4.44 -12.77
N VAL A 133 -8.82 -5.65 -12.95
CA VAL A 133 -7.84 -6.21 -12.00
C VAL A 133 -6.57 -5.36 -11.94
N VAL A 134 -6.08 -4.86 -13.07
CA VAL A 134 -4.92 -3.97 -13.10
C VAL A 134 -5.21 -2.66 -12.38
N LEU A 135 -6.36 -2.03 -12.63
CA LEU A 135 -6.77 -0.80 -11.95
C LEU A 135 -6.91 -1.01 -10.44
N ALA A 136 -7.49 -2.13 -10.01
CA ALA A 136 -7.57 -2.48 -8.59
C ALA A 136 -6.18 -2.58 -7.95
N ASN A 137 -5.21 -3.17 -8.66
CA ASN A 137 -3.83 -3.25 -8.20
C ASN A 137 -3.12 -1.90 -8.15
N VAL A 138 -3.42 -0.99 -9.08
CA VAL A 138 -2.91 0.39 -9.04
C VAL A 138 -3.45 1.13 -7.81
N LEU A 139 -4.74 1.00 -7.51
CA LEU A 139 -5.34 1.59 -6.31
C LEU A 139 -4.75 1.01 -5.02
N LEU A 140 -4.53 -0.31 -5.00
CA LEU A 140 -3.84 -0.98 -3.91
C LEU A 140 -2.41 -0.46 -3.74
N ALA A 141 -1.68 -0.23 -4.83
CA ALA A 141 -0.34 0.36 -4.78
C ALA A 141 -0.37 1.76 -4.17
N CYS A 142 -1.35 2.59 -4.52
CA CYS A 142 -1.54 3.90 -3.89
C CYS A 142 -1.73 3.77 -2.38
N LEU A 143 -2.57 2.83 -1.93
CA LEU A 143 -2.80 2.58 -0.51
C LEU A 143 -1.51 2.15 0.20
N VAL A 144 -0.76 1.20 -0.37
CA VAL A 144 0.51 0.73 0.20
C VAL A 144 1.54 1.86 0.28
N LEU A 145 1.68 2.67 -0.78
CA LEU A 145 2.59 3.82 -0.77
C LEU A 145 2.20 4.84 0.29
N THR A 146 0.91 5.15 0.43
CA THR A 146 0.39 6.01 1.48
C THR A 146 0.69 5.47 2.87
N GLU A 147 0.53 4.16 3.08
CA GLU A 147 0.84 3.52 4.36
C GLU A 147 2.32 3.61 4.71
N LEU A 148 3.21 3.43 3.71
CA LEU A 148 4.64 3.64 3.87
C LEU A 148 4.99 5.10 4.18
N VAL A 149 4.32 6.06 3.54
CA VAL A 149 4.46 7.50 3.85
C VAL A 149 4.03 7.76 5.29
N ARG A 150 2.88 7.23 5.73
CA ARG A 150 2.40 7.37 7.12
C ARG A 150 3.42 6.86 8.11
N ALA A 151 3.93 5.65 7.89
CA ALA A 151 4.89 5.01 8.77
C ALA A 151 6.24 5.76 8.77
N GLY A 152 6.73 6.15 7.60
CA GLY A 152 7.97 6.91 7.44
C GLY A 152 7.94 8.28 8.10
N VAL A 153 6.86 9.04 7.90
CA VAL A 153 6.66 10.36 8.53
C VAL A 153 6.53 10.21 10.05
N THR A 154 5.83 9.18 10.53
CA THR A 154 5.75 8.89 11.97
C THR A 154 7.13 8.63 12.56
N LEU A 155 7.96 7.82 11.90
CA LEU A 155 9.35 7.58 12.32
C LEU A 155 10.18 8.86 12.33
N MET A 156 10.08 9.69 11.30
CA MET A 156 10.82 10.94 11.19
C MET A 156 10.46 11.90 12.33
N LEU A 157 9.16 12.06 12.62
CA LEU A 157 8.70 12.92 13.71
C LEU A 157 9.12 12.38 15.08
N LEU A 158 9.07 11.06 15.31
CA LEU A 158 9.55 10.46 16.55
C LEU A 158 11.07 10.63 16.76
N ARG A 159 11.85 10.66 15.68
CA ARG A 159 13.29 10.92 15.76
C ARG A 159 13.61 12.38 16.03
N GLY A 160 12.84 13.31 15.47
CA GLY A 160 13.01 14.75 15.69
C GLY A 160 12.57 15.26 17.07
N LEU A 161 11.90 14.43 17.86
CA LEU A 161 11.49 14.74 19.24
C LEU A 161 12.54 14.34 20.30
N ARG A 162 13.63 13.69 19.90
CA ARG A 162 14.79 13.39 20.77
C ARG A 162 15.83 14.48 20.65
#